data_AF-A0A1A6Y2J4-F1
#
_entry.id   AF-A0A1A6Y2J4-F1
#
_cell.length_a   1.000
_cell.length_b   1.000
_cell.length_c   1.000
_cell.angle_alpha   90.00
_cell.angle_beta   90.00
_cell.angle_gamma   90.00
#
_symmetry.space_group_name_H-M   'P 1'
#
loop_
_entity.id
_entity.type
_entity.pdbx_description
1 polymer ?
#
loop_
_entity_poly.entity_id
_entity_poly.type
_entity_poly.pdbx_seq_one_letter_code
_entity_poly.pdbx_strand_id
1 'polypeptide(L)'
;MNNLSDALAGTHTPLDRLQRALAQDLSLGKSKLEMDFREAYPVLEQHLIQRMRKRLAMERFNAAYGYKLNQAQFRKLLNAERERRKEAGDVVVCTGCGRSFHETATTEQGEAE
;
A
#
# COMPACT_ATOMS: atom_id res chain seq x y z
N MET A 1 -25.04 -13.79 -46.04
CA MET A 1 -24.67 -14.59 -44.86
C MET A 1 -23.34 -14.05 -44.36
N ASN A 2 -23.37 -13.20 -43.34
CA ASN A 2 -22.19 -12.48 -42.86
C ASN A 2 -21.53 -13.30 -41.76
N ASN A 3 -20.29 -13.75 -41.99
CA ASN A 3 -19.48 -14.41 -40.98
C ASN A 3 -18.97 -13.36 -39.99
N LEU A 4 -19.61 -13.32 -38.83
CA LEU A 4 -19.35 -12.41 -37.72
C LEU A 4 -18.36 -13.06 -36.74
N SER A 5 -17.18 -13.47 -37.21
CA SER A 5 -16.28 -14.32 -36.41
C SER A 5 -14.84 -13.82 -36.27
N ASP A 6 -14.49 -12.63 -36.78
CA ASP A 6 -13.09 -12.17 -36.79
C ASP A 6 -12.85 -10.85 -36.04
N ALA A 7 -13.70 -10.53 -35.06
CA ALA A 7 -13.59 -9.34 -34.23
C ALA A 7 -12.98 -9.58 -32.83
N LEU A 8 -12.40 -10.75 -32.56
CA LEU A 8 -11.95 -11.12 -31.21
C LEU A 8 -10.52 -11.67 -31.10
N ALA A 9 -9.64 -11.35 -32.05
CA ALA A 9 -8.20 -11.51 -31.85
C ALA A 9 -7.60 -10.12 -31.57
N GLY A 10 -7.60 -9.72 -30.30
CA GLY A 10 -6.92 -8.51 -29.86
C GLY A 10 -5.48 -8.51 -30.37
N THR A 11 -5.20 -7.69 -31.38
CA THR A 11 -3.87 -7.52 -31.95
C THR A 11 -2.99 -6.85 -30.91
N HIS A 12 -2.37 -7.65 -30.04
CA HIS A 12 -1.29 -7.18 -29.19
C HIS A 12 -0.11 -6.82 -30.08
N THR A 13 0.01 -5.53 -30.40
CA THR A 13 1.13 -5.03 -31.18
C THR A 13 2.44 -5.39 -30.45
N PRO A 14 3.57 -5.48 -31.15
CA PRO A 14 4.87 -5.62 -30.48
C PRO A 14 5.09 -4.55 -29.40
N LEU A 15 4.52 -3.36 -29.57
CA LEU A 15 4.53 -2.28 -28.59
C LEU A 15 3.70 -2.62 -27.34
N ASP A 16 2.48 -3.16 -27.49
CA ASP A 16 1.66 -3.58 -26.35
C ASP A 16 2.32 -4.70 -25.53
N ARG A 17 3.01 -5.62 -26.21
CA ARG A 17 3.78 -6.68 -25.57
C ARG A 17 4.97 -6.12 -24.80
N LEU A 18 5.68 -5.16 -25.38
CA LEU A 18 6.79 -4.48 -24.72
C LEU A 18 6.32 -3.69 -23.49
N GLN A 19 5.22 -2.94 -23.60
CA GLN A 19 4.65 -2.20 -22.47
C GLN A 19 4.24 -3.14 -21.32
N ARG A 20 3.63 -4.29 -21.64
CA ARG A 20 3.28 -5.30 -20.63
C ARG A 20 4.51 -5.94 -20.00
N ALA A 21 5.52 -6.28 -20.78
CA ALA A 21 6.76 -6.87 -20.26
C ALA A 21 7.51 -5.90 -19.34
N LEU A 22 7.63 -4.62 -19.74
CA LEU A 22 8.26 -3.60 -18.90
C LEU A 22 7.47 -3.31 -17.63
N ALA A 23 6.13 -3.27 -17.70
CA ALA A 23 5.28 -3.13 -16.52
C ALA A 23 5.39 -4.36 -15.59
N GLN A 24 5.48 -5.56 -16.15
CA GLN A 24 5.70 -6.79 -15.40
C GLN A 24 7.10 -6.81 -14.75
N ASP A 25 8.16 -6.41 -15.45
CA ASP A 25 9.52 -6.34 -14.90
C ASP A 25 9.67 -5.28 -13.81
N LEU A 26 9.00 -4.13 -13.97
CA LEU A 26 8.89 -3.12 -12.92
C LEU A 26 8.10 -3.63 -11.70
N SER A 27 7.13 -4.53 -11.90
CA SER A 27 6.40 -5.21 -10.83
C SER A 27 7.15 -6.42 -10.25
N LEU A 28 8.07 -7.04 -10.99
CA LEU A 28 8.90 -8.15 -10.53
C LEU A 28 9.90 -7.70 -9.45
N GLY A 29 10.31 -6.43 -9.46
CA GLY A 29 11.12 -5.83 -8.40
C GLY A 29 10.35 -5.48 -7.11
N LYS A 30 9.02 -5.45 -7.12
CA LYS A 30 8.16 -5.08 -5.97
C LYS A 30 7.08 -6.14 -5.81
N SER A 31 7.22 -7.01 -4.81
CA SER A 31 6.24 -8.10 -4.60
C SER A 31 4.80 -7.55 -4.64
N LYS A 32 3.85 -8.29 -5.25
CA LYS A 32 2.41 -7.89 -5.29
C LYS A 32 1.91 -7.41 -3.91
N LEU A 33 2.38 -8.07 -2.85
CA LEU A 33 2.15 -7.68 -1.47
C LEU A 33 2.56 -6.23 -1.16
N GLU A 34 3.73 -5.78 -1.59
CA GLU A 34 4.16 -4.39 -1.39
C GLU A 34 3.32 -3.39 -2.18
N MET A 35 2.87 -3.76 -3.37
CA MET A 35 2.01 -2.91 -4.19
C MET A 35 0.63 -2.75 -3.55
N ASP A 36 -0.02 -3.86 -3.20
CA ASP A 36 -1.28 -3.89 -2.47
C ASP A 36 -1.16 -3.14 -1.12
N PHE A 37 -0.04 -3.31 -0.41
CA PHE A 37 0.21 -2.61 0.84
C PHE A 37 0.37 -1.09 0.64
N ARG A 38 1.05 -0.65 -0.41
CA ARG A 38 1.21 0.77 -0.76
C ARG A 38 -0.13 1.43 -1.07
N GLU A 39 -1.00 0.72 -1.78
CA GLU A 39 -2.36 1.17 -2.07
C GLU A 39 -3.17 1.35 -0.78
N ALA A 40 -3.11 0.35 0.11
CA ALA A 40 -3.83 0.37 1.38
C ALA A 40 -3.24 1.36 2.41
N TYR A 41 -1.98 1.77 2.25
CA TYR A 41 -1.21 2.49 3.26
C TYR A 41 -1.88 3.78 3.78
N PRO A 42 -2.41 4.70 2.95
CA PRO A 42 -3.01 5.93 3.46
C PRO A 42 -4.16 5.67 4.44
N VAL A 43 -5.00 4.68 4.12
CA VAL A 43 -6.13 4.28 4.96
C VAL A 43 -5.63 3.62 6.25
N LEU A 44 -4.66 2.71 6.15
CA LEU A 44 -4.06 2.05 7.32
C LEU A 44 -3.43 3.08 8.26
N GLU A 45 -2.60 3.98 7.72
CA GLU A 45 -1.85 4.97 8.49
C GLU A 45 -2.79 5.96 9.19
N GLN A 46 -3.86 6.41 8.51
CA GLN A 46 -4.86 7.28 9.12
C GLN A 46 -5.53 6.63 10.34
N HIS A 47 -5.96 5.37 10.22
CA HIS A 47 -6.59 4.67 11.34
C HIS A 47 -5.61 4.37 12.47
N LEU A 48 -4.34 4.11 12.14
CA LEU A 48 -3.29 3.93 13.15
C LEU A 48 -2.99 5.22 13.92
N ILE A 49 -3.00 6.39 13.26
CA ILE A 49 -2.89 7.70 13.92
C ILE A 49 -4.09 7.93 14.86
N GLN A 50 -5.28 7.47 14.47
CA GLN A 50 -6.49 7.50 15.31
C GLN A 50 -6.50 6.41 16.40
N ARG A 51 -5.34 5.87 16.78
CA ARG A 51 -5.14 4.88 17.86
C ARG A 51 -5.76 3.50 17.60
N MET A 52 -6.01 3.13 16.34
CA MET A 52 -6.37 1.75 16.01
C MET A 52 -5.21 0.80 16.36
N ARG A 53 -5.52 -0.35 16.97
CA ARG A 53 -4.52 -1.38 17.27
C ARG A 53 -3.93 -1.94 15.97
N LYS A 54 -2.59 -1.99 15.88
CA LYS A 54 -1.85 -2.55 14.72
C LYS A 54 -2.29 -3.96 14.34
N ARG A 55 -2.63 -4.79 15.33
CA ARG A 55 -3.15 -6.15 15.10
C ARG A 55 -4.48 -6.12 14.34
N LEU A 56 -5.40 -5.25 14.73
CA LEU A 56 -6.70 -5.13 14.07
C LEU A 56 -6.55 -4.59 12.65
N ALA A 57 -5.71 -3.57 12.44
CA ALA A 57 -5.41 -3.05 11.11
C ALA A 57 -4.82 -4.13 10.17
N MET A 58 -3.90 -4.95 10.68
CA MET A 58 -3.36 -6.10 9.95
C MET A 58 -4.42 -7.14 9.62
N GLU A 59 -5.26 -7.52 10.57
CA GLU A 59 -6.35 -8.49 10.36
C GLU A 59 -7.32 -7.99 9.28
N ARG A 60 -7.64 -6.69 9.27
CA ARG A 60 -8.47 -6.07 8.23
C ARG A 60 -7.78 -6.06 6.86
N PHE A 61 -6.50 -5.73 6.79
CA PHE A 61 -5.71 -5.79 5.56
C PHE A 61 -5.66 -7.22 4.99
N ASN A 62 -5.34 -8.20 5.83
CA ASN A 62 -5.33 -9.62 5.46
C ASN A 62 -6.67 -10.07 4.90
N ALA A 63 -7.79 -9.70 5.55
CA ALA A 63 -9.13 -10.07 5.11
C ALA A 63 -9.51 -9.40 3.77
N ALA A 64 -9.15 -8.13 3.57
CA ALA A 64 -9.51 -7.38 2.36
C ALA A 64 -8.68 -7.80 1.13
N TYR A 65 -7.38 -8.07 1.31
CA TYR A 65 -6.45 -8.37 0.21
C TYR A 65 -6.13 -9.87 0.08
N GLY A 66 -6.72 -10.71 0.93
CA GLY A 66 -6.51 -12.17 0.88
C GLY A 66 -5.14 -12.64 1.37
N TYR A 67 -4.47 -11.86 2.21
CA TYR A 67 -3.16 -12.20 2.77
C TYR A 67 -3.25 -12.88 4.15
N LYS A 68 -2.16 -13.54 4.55
CA LYS A 68 -1.98 -14.14 5.88
C LYS A 68 -0.71 -13.62 6.56
N LEU A 69 -0.57 -12.30 6.61
CA LEU A 69 0.57 -11.69 7.27
C LEU A 69 0.53 -11.93 8.77
N ASN A 70 1.69 -12.20 9.36
CA ASN A 70 1.90 -12.11 10.79
C ASN A 70 2.28 -10.67 11.21
N GLN A 71 2.25 -10.42 12.52
CA GLN A 71 2.47 -9.07 13.06
C GLN A 71 3.86 -8.52 12.76
N ALA A 72 4.89 -9.36 12.69
CA ALA A 72 6.25 -8.93 12.37
C ALA A 72 6.38 -8.50 10.90
N GLN A 73 5.78 -9.26 9.98
CA GLN A 73 5.73 -8.95 8.54
C GLN A 73 4.95 -7.64 8.30
N PHE A 74 3.79 -7.48 8.92
CA PHE A 74 2.99 -6.27 8.80
C PHE A 74 3.76 -5.03 9.32
N ARG A 75 4.43 -5.15 10.47
CA ARG A 75 5.28 -4.07 11.00
C ARG A 75 6.44 -3.72 10.06
N LYS A 76 7.06 -4.72 9.43
CA LYS A 76 8.14 -4.50 8.46
C LYS A 76 7.66 -3.71 7.24
N LEU A 77 6.52 -4.11 6.67
CA LEU A 77 5.90 -3.39 5.54
C LEU A 77 5.53 -1.96 5.92
N LEU A 78 4.90 -1.78 7.08
CA LEU A 78 4.48 -0.47 7.58
C LEU A 78 5.67 0.48 7.75
N ASN A 79 6.75 0.02 8.40
CA ASN A 79 7.93 0.83 8.62
C ASN A 79 8.66 1.14 7.31
N ALA A 80 8.80 0.16 6.42
CA ALA A 80 9.44 0.37 5.12
C ALA A 80 8.69 1.41 4.28
N GLU A 81 7.36 1.40 4.30
CA GLU A 81 6.55 2.38 3.58
C GLU A 81 6.58 3.78 4.23
N ARG A 82 6.62 3.85 5.57
CA ARG A 82 6.82 5.10 6.31
C ARG A 82 8.15 5.77 5.96
N GLU A 83 9.25 5.02 5.99
CA GLU A 83 10.58 5.56 5.64
C GLU A 83 10.62 6.01 4.18
N ARG A 84 10.10 5.21 3.24
CA ARG A 84 10.00 5.60 1.82
C ARG A 84 9.27 6.93 1.65
N ARG A 85 8.13 7.11 2.32
CA ARG A 85 7.32 8.33 2.21
C ARG A 85 7.97 9.52 2.90
N LYS A 86 8.67 9.29 4.01
CA LYS A 86 9.48 10.32 4.67
C LYS A 86 10.61 10.82 3.76
N GLU A 87 11.31 9.91 3.07
CA GLU A 87 12.32 10.25 2.06
C GLU A 87 11.73 11.04 0.87
N ALA A 88 10.49 10.70 0.47
CA ALA A 88 9.78 11.39 -0.62
C ALA A 88 9.11 12.72 -0.21
N GLY A 89 8.99 13.00 1.10
CA GLY A 89 8.20 14.13 1.62
C GLY A 89 6.69 13.90 1.69
N ASP A 90 6.20 12.70 1.39
CA ASP A 90 4.77 12.32 1.31
C ASP A 90 4.24 11.73 2.63
N VAL A 91 4.51 12.39 3.75
CA VAL A 91 4.08 11.93 5.08
C VAL A 91 2.56 12.06 5.20
N VAL A 92 1.89 10.96 5.55
CA VAL A 92 0.45 10.96 5.79
C VAL A 92 0.13 11.67 7.09
N VAL A 93 -0.77 12.65 7.00
CA VAL A 93 -1.30 13.43 8.12
C VAL A 93 -2.76 13.06 8.29
N CYS A 94 -3.22 12.90 9.53
CA CYS A 94 -4.63 12.66 9.79
C CYS A 94 -5.44 13.92 9.51
N THR A 95 -6.42 13.84 8.62
CA THR A 95 -7.31 14.97 8.27
C THR A 95 -8.20 15.43 9.43
N GLY A 96 -8.47 14.56 10.40
CA GLY A 96 -9.33 14.88 11.55
C GLY A 96 -8.60 15.49 12.75
N CYS A 97 -7.31 15.19 12.96
CA CYS A 97 -6.56 15.73 14.09
C CYS A 97 -5.30 16.52 13.70
N GLY A 98 -4.97 16.61 12.42
CA GLY A 98 -3.81 17.34 11.90
C GLY A 98 -2.45 16.72 12.24
N ARG A 99 -2.41 15.63 13.03
CA ARG A 99 -1.16 15.02 13.49
C ARG A 99 -0.59 14.03 12.49
N SER A 100 0.72 14.03 12.38
CA SER A 100 1.48 12.93 11.75
C SER A 100 1.82 11.86 12.80
N PHE A 101 2.12 10.64 12.35
CA PHE A 101 2.52 9.56 13.28
C PHE A 101 3.73 9.94 14.15
N HIS A 102 4.70 10.69 13.59
CA HIS A 102 5.88 11.15 14.34
C HIS A 102 5.49 12.05 15.51
N GLU A 103 4.54 12.96 15.31
CA GLU A 103 4.08 13.88 16.35
C GLU A 103 3.31 13.16 17.46
N THR A 104 2.51 12.13 17.11
CA THR A 104 1.81 11.31 18.12
C THR A 104 2.75 10.50 19.00
N ALA A 105 3.89 10.03 18.47
CA ALA A 105 4.89 9.30 19.27
C ALA A 105 5.64 10.22 20.25
N THR A 106 5.85 11.49 19.89
CA THR A 106 6.50 12.47 20.77
C THR A 106 5.54 13.01 21.85
N THR A 107 4.24 13.07 21.56
CA THR A 107 3.24 13.59 22.52
C THR A 107 2.98 12.61 23.69
N GLU A 108 3.33 11.33 23.57
CA GLU A 108 3.14 10.34 24.66
C GLU A 108 4.33 10.27 25.63
N GLN A 109 5.38 11.09 25.46
CA GLN A 109 6.56 11.13 26.34
C GLN A 109 6.75 12.47 27.09
N GLY A 110 5.76 13.36 27.07
CA GLY A 110 5.86 14.70 27.64
C GLY A 110 4.74 15.05 28.60
N GLU A 111 4.54 14.26 29.66
CA GLU A 111 3.80 14.66 30.86
C GLU A 111 4.39 13.94 32.08
N ALA A 112 5.46 14.53 32.63
CA ALA A 112 5.87 14.38 34.02
C ALA A 112 6.78 15.58 34.31
N GLU A 113 6.15 16.72 34.64
CA GLU A 113 6.77 17.71 35.53
C GLU A 113 6.95 17.11 36.93
#